data_AF-A0A834BVW6-F1
#
_entry.id   AF-A0A834BVW6-F1
#
_cell.length_a   1.000
_cell.length_b   1.000
_cell.length_c   1.000
_cell.angle_alpha   90.00
_cell.angle_beta   90.00
_cell.angle_gamma   90.00
#
_symmetry.space_group_name_H-M   'P 1'
#
loop_
_entity.id
_entity.type
_entity.pdbx_description
1 polymer ?
#
loop_
_entity_poly.entity_id
_entity_poly.type
_entity_poly.pdbx_seq_one_letter_code
_entity_poly.pdbx_strand_id
1 'polypeptide(L)'
;MLPSLRSSQTNLSSHLNGSLNDLSGGVVEEHFPISGIFDTTTESRMSVRSAMTRKLIDAETGLKLLEAQAASGGIVDLRKKDKMSVHKAVQNHLIDSSQMHKLLNAQKAFTGVEDPVSKVRLSTSQAAQKGYIPPENAKRYLEAQYLTGGLVNPSKPGRLTIQEALATKMIDSKTAEELQDEASHTKELVDPITKEKISYKQAMDRCKTDHNTGLLLLPAASTGADNTPSYSNYRFNSPYSK
;
A
#
# COMPACT_ATOMS: atom_id res chain seq x y z
N MET A 1 3.49 -12.06 67.14
CA MET A 1 3.65 -10.85 66.30
C MET A 1 4.79 -11.09 65.31
N LEU A 2 4.80 -10.33 64.19
CA LEU A 2 5.89 -10.23 63.19
C LEU A 2 6.99 -9.24 63.69
N PRO A 3 8.10 -8.93 62.96
CA PRO A 3 8.63 -9.36 61.64
C PRO A 3 9.81 -10.35 61.79
N SER A 4 10.84 -10.56 60.93
CA SER A 4 11.45 -9.94 59.71
C SER A 4 12.10 -11.07 58.85
N LEU A 5 12.48 -10.99 57.55
CA LEU A 5 13.12 -9.99 56.66
C LEU A 5 14.65 -9.80 56.88
N ARG A 6 15.56 -9.91 55.89
CA ARG A 6 15.48 -10.25 54.44
C ARG A 6 16.92 -10.56 53.90
N SER A 7 17.04 -10.92 52.61
CA SER A 7 18.24 -10.82 51.72
C SER A 7 19.26 -11.97 51.75
N SER A 8 19.99 -12.32 50.67
CA SER A 8 19.84 -12.03 49.21
C SER A 8 20.84 -12.84 48.34
N GLN A 9 20.42 -13.24 47.13
CA GLN A 9 21.26 -13.75 46.00
C GLN A 9 21.96 -15.12 46.27
N THR A 10 22.33 -15.97 45.30
CA THR A 10 22.95 -15.73 43.97
C THR A 10 22.60 -16.75 42.85
N ASN A 11 22.65 -16.26 41.60
CA ASN A 11 23.16 -16.89 40.36
C ASN A 11 22.75 -18.29 39.85
N LEU A 12 22.01 -18.25 38.73
CA LEU A 12 22.25 -18.90 37.42
C LEU A 12 22.26 -20.43 37.19
N SER A 13 21.47 -20.79 36.15
CA SER A 13 21.72 -21.77 35.09
C SER A 13 21.80 -23.28 35.39
N SER A 14 20.76 -24.01 34.93
CA SER A 14 20.90 -25.36 34.36
C SER A 14 19.76 -25.71 33.38
N HIS A 15 20.14 -26.02 32.14
CA HIS A 15 19.51 -26.85 31.09
C HIS A 15 18.00 -27.16 31.08
N LEU A 16 17.38 -27.00 29.90
CA LEU A 16 16.91 -28.09 28.99
C LEU A 16 16.42 -27.44 27.68
N ASN A 17 17.12 -27.57 26.56
CA ASN A 17 16.94 -28.59 25.51
C ASN A 17 15.49 -28.79 25.03
N GLY A 18 15.22 -28.41 23.77
CA GLY A 18 13.94 -28.64 23.09
C GLY A 18 13.90 -28.00 21.70
N SER A 19 14.48 -28.66 20.70
CA SER A 19 14.30 -28.25 19.30
C SER A 19 12.96 -28.77 18.78
N LEU A 20 12.12 -27.87 18.29
CA LEU A 20 10.94 -28.18 17.48
C LEU A 20 10.92 -27.25 16.28
N ASN A 21 10.96 -27.83 15.08
CA ASN A 21 10.64 -27.11 13.85
C ASN A 21 9.15 -26.78 13.87
N ASP A 22 8.77 -25.54 14.16
CA ASP A 22 7.38 -25.13 14.03
C ASP A 22 7.05 -24.82 12.56
N LEU A 23 5.90 -25.32 12.10
CA LEU A 23 5.43 -25.23 10.71
C LEU A 23 4.59 -23.96 10.53
N SER A 24 5.14 -22.82 10.94
CA SER A 24 4.50 -21.52 10.80
C SER A 24 4.43 -21.12 9.32
N GLY A 25 3.28 -21.38 8.70
CA GLY A 25 2.94 -20.81 7.39
C GLY A 25 3.13 -19.30 7.45
N GLY A 26 4.00 -18.77 6.58
CA GLY A 26 4.58 -17.44 6.75
C GLY A 26 3.51 -16.34 6.80
N VAL A 27 3.29 -15.76 7.98
CA VAL A 27 2.39 -14.63 8.17
C VAL A 27 3.00 -13.41 7.48
N VAL A 28 2.54 -13.14 6.25
CA VAL A 28 3.02 -11.98 5.49
C VAL A 28 2.42 -10.71 6.09
N GLU A 29 3.27 -9.80 6.52
CA GLU A 29 2.84 -8.56 7.17
C GLU A 29 2.17 -7.62 6.15
N GLU A 30 0.87 -7.36 6.32
CA GLU A 30 0.11 -6.48 5.44
C GLU A 30 0.42 -5.01 5.69
N HIS A 31 0.99 -4.37 4.68
CA HIS A 31 1.36 -2.96 4.72
C HIS A 31 0.28 -2.08 4.06
N PHE A 32 0.27 -0.79 4.45
CA PHE A 32 -0.50 0.20 3.70
C PHE A 32 0.24 0.62 2.43
N PRO A 33 -0.47 0.80 1.30
CA PRO A 33 0.08 1.46 0.11
C PRO A 33 0.44 2.92 0.42
N ILE A 34 1.08 3.60 -0.53
CA ILE A 34 1.21 5.08 -0.51
C ILE A 34 -0.20 5.68 -0.32
N SER A 35 -0.45 6.19 0.89
CA SER A 35 -1.79 6.45 1.40
C SER A 35 -2.24 7.89 1.16
N GLY A 36 -1.28 8.81 1.01
CA GLY A 36 -1.51 10.22 0.77
C GLY A 36 -0.20 10.95 0.49
N ILE A 37 -0.25 12.28 0.56
CA ILE A 37 0.87 13.18 0.31
C ILE A 37 1.23 13.94 1.58
N PHE A 38 2.54 14.13 1.82
CA PHE A 38 3.08 15.03 2.84
C PHE A 38 3.57 16.30 2.15
N ASP A 39 2.90 17.43 2.38
CA ASP A 39 3.30 18.74 1.89
C ASP A 39 4.41 19.30 2.77
N THR A 40 5.64 19.30 2.25
CA THR A 40 6.85 19.76 2.94
C THR A 40 6.86 21.26 3.17
N THR A 41 6.01 22.03 2.49
CA THR A 41 5.92 23.49 2.62
C THR A 41 4.99 23.92 3.77
N THR A 42 3.97 23.10 4.08
CA THR A 42 3.01 23.39 5.18
C THR A 42 3.10 22.42 6.36
N GLU A 43 4.04 21.47 6.29
CA GLU A 43 4.18 20.32 7.19
C GLU A 43 2.82 19.63 7.46
N SER A 44 2.05 19.35 6.41
CA SER A 44 0.70 18.78 6.53
C SER A 44 0.48 17.53 5.69
N ARG A 45 -0.34 16.62 6.20
CA ARG A 45 -0.77 15.39 5.51
C ARG A 45 -2.13 15.59 4.83
N MET A 46 -2.27 15.12 3.59
CA MET A 46 -3.52 15.21 2.83
C MET A 46 -3.74 13.98 1.91
N SER A 47 -4.99 13.77 1.48
CA SER A 47 -5.33 12.71 0.54
C SER A 47 -4.75 12.98 -0.85
N VAL A 48 -4.59 11.90 -1.64
CA VAL A 48 -4.10 11.98 -3.02
C VAL A 48 -4.98 12.92 -3.87
N ARG A 49 -6.31 12.92 -3.65
CA ARG A 49 -7.23 13.88 -4.27
C ARG A 49 -6.91 15.33 -3.91
N SER A 50 -6.79 15.65 -2.63
CA SER A 50 -6.47 17.02 -2.20
C SER A 50 -5.14 17.51 -2.75
N ALA A 51 -4.15 16.62 -2.91
CA ALA A 51 -2.87 16.94 -3.54
C ALA A 51 -2.99 17.21 -5.04
N MET A 52 -3.79 16.44 -5.79
CA MET A 52 -4.13 16.73 -7.19
C MET A 52 -4.87 18.07 -7.32
N THR A 53 -5.86 18.35 -6.46
CA THR A 53 -6.59 19.63 -6.45
C THR A 53 -5.67 20.82 -6.18
N ARG A 54 -4.66 20.65 -5.31
CA ARG A 54 -3.61 21.65 -5.02
C ARG A 54 -2.44 21.63 -6.00
N LYS A 55 -2.48 20.82 -7.07
CA LYS A 55 -1.41 20.67 -8.09
C LYS A 55 -0.04 20.26 -7.51
N LEU A 56 0.00 19.68 -6.30
CA LEU A 56 1.23 19.17 -5.67
C LEU A 56 1.79 17.94 -6.40
N ILE A 57 0.88 17.15 -6.97
CA ILE A 57 1.14 16.03 -7.86
C ILE A 57 0.30 16.23 -9.12
N ASP A 58 0.75 15.70 -10.25
CA ASP A 58 -0.04 15.67 -11.47
C ASP A 58 -1.18 14.63 -11.38
N ALA A 59 -2.14 14.73 -12.30
CA ALA A 59 -3.33 13.88 -12.31
C ALA A 59 -3.07 12.43 -12.75
N GLU A 60 -1.96 12.14 -13.44
CA GLU A 60 -1.60 10.77 -13.84
C GLU A 60 -0.93 10.04 -12.65
N THR A 61 0.08 10.65 -12.03
CA THR A 61 0.69 10.18 -10.78
C THR A 61 -0.38 9.98 -9.70
N GLY A 62 -1.24 10.97 -9.47
CA GLY A 62 -2.31 10.86 -8.48
C GLY A 62 -3.34 9.77 -8.79
N LEU A 63 -3.69 9.54 -10.06
CA LEU A 63 -4.54 8.42 -10.45
C LEU A 63 -3.85 7.07 -10.21
N LYS A 64 -2.57 6.93 -10.59
CA LYS A 64 -1.80 5.68 -10.40
C LYS A 64 -1.63 5.33 -8.92
N LEU A 65 -1.44 6.31 -8.04
CA LEU A 65 -1.45 6.10 -6.59
C LEU A 65 -2.82 5.60 -6.09
N LEU A 66 -3.93 6.16 -6.57
CA LEU A 66 -5.28 5.71 -6.21
C LEU A 66 -5.62 4.31 -6.77
N GLU A 67 -5.12 3.97 -7.97
CA GLU A 67 -5.23 2.63 -8.54
C GLU A 67 -4.48 1.60 -7.69
N ALA A 68 -3.25 1.90 -7.24
CA ALA A 68 -2.49 1.05 -6.33
C ALA A 68 -3.19 0.86 -4.98
N GLN A 69 -3.86 1.90 -4.44
CA GLN A 69 -4.72 1.76 -3.25
C GLN A 69 -5.90 0.81 -3.51
N ALA A 70 -6.64 1.00 -4.61
CA ALA A 70 -7.76 0.14 -4.98
C ALA A 70 -7.35 -1.33 -5.18
N ALA A 71 -6.21 -1.57 -5.82
CA ALA A 71 -5.66 -2.91 -6.07
C ALA A 71 -5.11 -3.62 -4.81
N SER A 72 -4.83 -2.89 -3.72
CA SER A 72 -4.30 -3.39 -2.44
C SER A 72 -5.30 -3.30 -1.26
N GLY A 73 -6.59 -3.18 -1.57
CA GLY A 73 -7.70 -3.31 -0.60
C GLY A 73 -8.78 -2.24 -0.71
N GLY A 74 -8.45 -1.04 -1.19
CA GLY A 74 -9.39 0.08 -1.26
C GLY A 74 -8.71 1.44 -1.03
N ILE A 75 -9.45 2.50 -1.32
CA ILE A 75 -8.98 3.89 -1.15
C ILE A 75 -8.82 4.21 0.34
N VAL A 76 -7.70 4.84 0.72
CA VAL A 76 -7.34 5.08 2.12
C VAL A 76 -7.96 6.39 2.66
N ASP A 77 -8.62 6.32 3.82
CA ASP A 77 -8.99 7.52 4.60
C ASP A 77 -7.96 7.77 5.72
N LEU A 78 -7.10 8.77 5.51
CA LEU A 78 -6.05 9.17 6.45
C LEU A 78 -6.56 9.55 7.85
N ARG A 79 -7.85 9.88 7.99
CA ARG A 79 -8.49 10.22 9.27
C ARG A 79 -8.91 8.98 10.06
N LYS A 80 -9.25 7.90 9.35
CA LYS A 80 -9.77 6.64 9.94
C LYS A 80 -8.71 5.53 10.00
N LYS A 81 -7.59 5.66 9.26
CA LYS A 81 -6.60 4.59 9.03
C LYS A 81 -7.26 3.32 8.48
N ASP A 82 -8.14 3.51 7.49
CA ASP A 82 -9.01 2.46 6.94
C ASP A 82 -9.02 2.50 5.40
N LYS A 83 -9.25 1.34 4.76
CA LYS A 83 -9.36 1.16 3.31
C LYS A 83 -10.83 0.95 2.94
N MET A 84 -11.39 1.78 2.06
CA MET A 84 -12.80 1.67 1.64
C MET A 84 -12.97 1.39 0.15
N SER A 85 -14.10 0.75 -0.21
CA SER A 85 -14.47 0.51 -1.60
C SER A 85 -14.60 1.82 -2.38
N VAL A 86 -14.35 1.76 -3.70
CA VAL A 86 -14.38 2.95 -4.58
C VAL A 86 -15.73 3.67 -4.52
N HIS A 87 -16.84 2.93 -4.40
CA HIS A 87 -18.17 3.50 -4.15
C HIS A 87 -18.24 4.36 -2.87
N LYS A 88 -17.74 3.84 -1.74
CA LYS A 88 -17.67 4.61 -0.47
C LYS A 88 -16.71 5.79 -0.58
N ALA A 89 -15.63 5.65 -1.33
CA ALA A 89 -14.62 6.70 -1.52
C ALA A 89 -15.19 7.92 -2.29
N VAL A 90 -16.05 7.72 -3.30
CA VAL A 90 -16.79 8.82 -3.96
C VAL A 90 -17.73 9.50 -2.95
N GLN A 91 -18.51 8.71 -2.20
CA GLN A 91 -19.47 9.21 -1.21
C GLN A 91 -18.80 9.99 -0.06
N ASN A 92 -17.58 9.59 0.34
CA ASN A 92 -16.77 10.27 1.37
C ASN A 92 -15.83 11.34 0.78
N HIS A 93 -15.98 11.67 -0.51
CA HIS A 93 -15.21 12.69 -1.24
C HIS A 93 -13.69 12.49 -1.25
N LEU A 94 -13.22 11.24 -1.12
CA LEU A 94 -11.81 10.87 -1.17
C LEU A 94 -11.27 10.77 -2.60
N ILE A 95 -12.15 10.63 -3.60
CA ILE A 95 -11.86 10.59 -5.05
C ILE A 95 -12.95 11.35 -5.83
N ASP A 96 -12.66 11.67 -7.08
CA ASP A 96 -13.61 12.30 -8.00
C ASP A 96 -14.46 11.26 -8.75
N SER A 97 -15.74 11.55 -8.98
CA SER A 97 -16.67 10.64 -9.67
C SER A 97 -16.22 10.25 -11.08
N SER A 98 -15.46 11.13 -11.75
CA SER A 98 -14.84 10.87 -13.06
C SER A 98 -13.76 9.77 -13.04
N GLN A 99 -13.14 9.53 -11.87
CA GLN A 99 -12.13 8.48 -11.68
C GLN A 99 -12.76 7.12 -11.36
N MET A 100 -14.03 7.10 -10.94
CA MET A 100 -14.73 5.93 -10.40
C MET A 100 -14.63 4.69 -11.30
N HIS A 101 -14.85 4.82 -12.62
CA HIS A 101 -14.78 3.66 -13.53
C HIS A 101 -13.38 3.04 -13.61
N LYS A 102 -12.32 3.86 -13.68
CA LYS A 102 -10.93 3.37 -13.69
C LYS A 102 -10.58 2.67 -12.38
N LEU A 103 -10.91 3.32 -11.26
CA LEU A 103 -10.63 2.81 -9.93
C LEU A 103 -11.44 1.54 -9.60
N LEU A 104 -12.66 1.38 -10.11
CA LEU A 104 -13.41 0.12 -10.02
C LEU A 104 -12.75 -1.02 -10.79
N ASN A 105 -12.09 -0.74 -11.92
CA ASN A 105 -11.32 -1.76 -12.63
C ASN A 105 -10.02 -2.13 -11.89
N ALA A 106 -9.35 -1.16 -11.24
CA ALA A 106 -8.24 -1.46 -10.32
C ALA A 106 -8.70 -2.24 -9.07
N GLN A 107 -9.88 -1.94 -8.50
CA GLN A 107 -10.42 -2.64 -7.34
C GLN A 107 -10.66 -4.15 -7.61
N LYS A 108 -10.91 -4.54 -8.87
CA LYS A 108 -11.03 -5.96 -9.26
C LYS A 108 -9.74 -6.76 -9.05
N ALA A 109 -8.57 -6.12 -9.02
CA ALA A 109 -7.32 -6.81 -8.65
C ALA A 109 -7.34 -7.33 -7.21
N PHE A 110 -8.06 -6.64 -6.31
CA PHE A 110 -8.27 -7.08 -4.92
C PHE A 110 -9.50 -7.99 -4.78
N THR A 111 -10.65 -7.61 -5.36
CA THR A 111 -11.91 -8.36 -5.18
C THR A 111 -12.04 -9.58 -6.08
N GLY A 112 -11.13 -9.76 -7.04
CA GLY A 112 -11.17 -10.71 -8.14
C GLY A 112 -12.00 -10.22 -9.34
N VAL A 113 -11.65 -10.73 -10.52
CA VAL A 113 -12.43 -10.56 -11.76
C VAL A 113 -13.31 -11.80 -11.95
N GLU A 114 -14.62 -11.63 -12.05
CA GLU A 114 -15.51 -12.74 -12.42
C GLU A 114 -15.27 -13.16 -13.88
N ASP A 115 -14.93 -14.44 -14.08
CA ASP A 115 -14.98 -15.08 -15.39
C ASP A 115 -16.44 -15.22 -15.85
N PRO A 116 -16.85 -14.62 -16.98
CA PRO A 116 -18.24 -14.65 -17.41
C PRO A 116 -18.76 -16.07 -17.69
N VAL A 117 -17.87 -17.02 -18.04
CA VAL A 117 -18.20 -18.41 -18.37
C VAL A 117 -18.21 -19.28 -17.11
N SER A 118 -17.12 -19.30 -16.34
CA SER A 118 -16.98 -20.23 -15.21
C SER A 118 -17.55 -19.70 -13.88
N LYS A 119 -17.85 -18.40 -13.80
CA LYS A 119 -18.27 -17.68 -12.57
C LYS A 119 -17.26 -17.69 -11.42
N VAL A 120 -16.08 -18.26 -11.63
CA VAL A 120 -14.94 -18.19 -10.71
C VAL A 120 -14.37 -16.77 -10.71
N ARG A 121 -13.95 -16.29 -9.54
CA ARG A 121 -13.17 -15.06 -9.42
C ARG A 121 -11.69 -15.34 -9.63
N LEU A 122 -11.15 -14.80 -10.72
CA LEU A 122 -9.76 -14.90 -11.12
C LEU A 122 -8.90 -13.87 -10.38
N SER A 123 -7.66 -14.26 -10.03
CA SER A 123 -6.64 -13.31 -9.59
C SER A 123 -6.22 -12.37 -10.73
N THR A 124 -5.50 -11.29 -10.41
CA THR A 124 -5.00 -10.31 -11.38
C THR A 124 -4.26 -10.96 -12.56
N SER A 125 -3.36 -11.90 -12.29
CA SER A 125 -2.56 -12.59 -13.31
C SER A 125 -3.41 -13.52 -14.19
N GLN A 126 -4.34 -14.26 -13.59
CA GLN A 126 -5.24 -15.17 -14.31
C GLN A 126 -6.23 -14.37 -15.18
N ALA A 127 -6.69 -13.21 -14.70
CA ALA A 127 -7.53 -12.30 -15.47
C ALA A 127 -6.77 -11.66 -16.64
N ALA A 128 -5.47 -11.36 -16.46
CA ALA A 128 -4.61 -10.87 -17.54
C ALA A 128 -4.34 -11.94 -18.60
N GLN A 129 -4.07 -13.18 -18.20
CA GLN A 129 -3.92 -14.33 -19.11
C GLN A 129 -5.18 -14.60 -19.96
N LYS A 130 -6.38 -14.29 -19.43
CA LYS A 130 -7.65 -14.33 -20.19
C LYS A 130 -8.00 -13.02 -20.92
N GLY A 131 -7.16 -11.99 -20.86
CA GLY A 131 -7.41 -10.70 -21.51
C GLY A 131 -8.47 -9.81 -20.84
N TYR A 132 -8.91 -10.12 -19.62
CA TYR A 132 -9.91 -9.32 -18.88
C TYR A 132 -9.31 -8.10 -18.16
N ILE A 133 -7.98 -8.08 -17.96
CA ILE A 133 -7.20 -6.92 -17.53
C ILE A 133 -6.06 -6.75 -18.55
N PRO A 134 -5.79 -5.53 -19.06
CA PRO A 134 -4.63 -5.29 -19.90
C PRO A 134 -3.31 -5.62 -19.16
N PRO A 135 -2.32 -6.28 -19.80
CA PRO A 135 -1.13 -6.79 -19.11
C PRO A 135 -0.33 -5.73 -18.34
N GLU A 136 -0.24 -4.51 -18.86
CA GLU A 136 0.45 -3.39 -18.21
C GLU A 136 -0.25 -2.97 -16.91
N ASN A 137 -1.58 -2.97 -16.88
CA ASN A 137 -2.35 -2.70 -15.66
C ASN A 137 -2.21 -3.86 -14.66
N ALA A 138 -2.21 -5.10 -15.16
CA ALA A 138 -2.01 -6.28 -14.32
C ALA A 138 -0.64 -6.28 -13.62
N LYS A 139 0.45 -5.93 -14.33
CA LYS A 139 1.78 -5.78 -13.74
C LYS A 139 1.79 -4.73 -12.62
N ARG A 140 1.30 -3.51 -12.88
CA ARG A 140 1.22 -2.42 -11.88
C ARG A 140 0.44 -2.83 -10.62
N TYR A 141 -0.65 -3.57 -10.79
CA TYR A 141 -1.48 -4.04 -9.67
C TYR A 141 -0.80 -5.17 -8.88
N LEU A 142 -0.06 -6.07 -9.54
CA LEU A 142 0.72 -7.13 -8.89
C LEU A 142 1.93 -6.56 -8.14
N GLU A 143 2.64 -5.58 -8.71
CA GLU A 143 3.70 -4.82 -8.02
C GLU A 143 3.16 -4.18 -6.74
N ALA A 144 2.04 -3.45 -6.83
CA ALA A 144 1.40 -2.81 -5.67
C ALA A 144 0.89 -3.82 -4.62
N GLN A 145 0.47 -5.03 -5.02
CA GLN A 145 0.10 -6.09 -4.08
C GLN A 145 1.35 -6.68 -3.39
N TYR A 146 2.33 -7.12 -4.16
CA TYR A 146 3.60 -7.67 -3.66
C TYR A 146 4.25 -6.75 -2.63
N LEU A 147 4.42 -5.47 -2.99
CA LEU A 147 5.03 -4.43 -2.14
C LEU A 147 4.16 -4.03 -0.93
N THR A 148 2.91 -4.48 -0.82
CA THR A 148 2.03 -4.27 0.35
C THR A 148 1.79 -5.54 1.17
N GLY A 149 2.63 -6.56 1.01
CA GLY A 149 2.56 -7.81 1.79
C GLY A 149 2.11 -9.03 0.99
N GLY A 150 2.44 -9.11 -0.30
CA GLY A 150 2.15 -10.29 -1.13
C GLY A 150 0.87 -10.22 -1.97
N LEU A 151 0.67 -11.26 -2.79
CA LEU A 151 -0.29 -11.28 -3.88
C LEU A 151 -1.69 -11.71 -3.42
N VAL A 152 -2.73 -11.10 -4.01
CA VAL A 152 -4.11 -11.36 -3.63
C VAL A 152 -4.69 -12.53 -4.42
N ASN A 153 -5.19 -13.53 -3.71
CA ASN A 153 -6.01 -14.61 -4.28
C ASN A 153 -7.47 -14.39 -3.85
N PRO A 154 -8.39 -13.99 -4.75
CA PRO A 154 -9.76 -13.64 -4.36
C PRO A 154 -10.64 -14.83 -3.92
N SER A 155 -10.10 -16.06 -3.98
CA SER A 155 -10.73 -17.27 -3.44
C SER A 155 -10.17 -17.70 -2.08
N LYS A 156 -9.27 -16.92 -1.45
CA LYS A 156 -8.68 -17.19 -0.14
C LYS A 156 -8.65 -15.93 0.74
N PRO A 157 -8.70 -16.05 2.08
CA PRO A 157 -8.38 -14.94 2.97
C PRO A 157 -6.86 -14.69 3.00
N GLY A 158 -6.46 -13.46 3.32
CA GLY A 158 -5.06 -13.05 3.41
C GLY A 158 -4.37 -12.91 2.05
N ARG A 159 -3.05 -13.07 2.04
CA ARG A 159 -2.18 -12.89 0.88
C ARG A 159 -1.24 -14.07 0.72
N LEU A 160 -0.78 -14.29 -0.52
CA LEU A 160 0.17 -15.34 -0.85
C LEU A 160 1.57 -14.75 -1.05
N THR A 161 2.57 -15.46 -0.53
CA THR A 161 3.97 -15.29 -0.92
C THR A 161 4.17 -15.60 -2.40
N ILE A 162 5.30 -15.15 -2.98
CA ILE A 162 5.69 -15.52 -4.36
C ILE A 162 5.79 -17.05 -4.50
N GLN A 163 6.32 -17.74 -3.49
CA GLN A 163 6.47 -19.19 -3.44
C GLN A 163 5.12 -19.92 -3.49
N GLU A 164 4.12 -19.48 -2.71
CA GLU A 164 2.77 -20.03 -2.74
C GLU A 164 2.04 -19.71 -4.06
N ALA A 165 2.24 -18.51 -4.59
CA ALA A 165 1.66 -18.09 -5.87
C ALA A 165 2.22 -18.94 -7.04
N LEU A 166 3.50 -19.28 -7.02
CA LEU A 166 4.12 -20.22 -7.97
C LEU A 166 3.63 -21.66 -7.75
N ALA A 167 3.63 -22.15 -6.51
CA ALA A 167 3.18 -23.51 -6.19
C ALA A 167 1.72 -23.77 -6.55
N THR A 168 0.85 -22.75 -6.44
CA THR A 168 -0.55 -22.79 -6.87
C THR A 168 -0.77 -22.43 -8.34
N LYS A 169 0.29 -22.15 -9.11
CA LYS A 169 0.25 -21.69 -10.51
C LYS A 169 -0.64 -20.45 -10.73
N MET A 170 -0.72 -19.59 -9.71
CA MET A 170 -1.39 -18.29 -9.78
C MET A 170 -0.53 -17.27 -10.56
N ILE A 171 0.80 -17.45 -10.53
CA ILE A 171 1.78 -16.74 -11.35
C ILE A 171 2.74 -17.76 -12.00
N ASP A 172 3.47 -17.32 -13.03
CA ASP A 172 4.61 -18.06 -13.59
C ASP A 172 5.96 -17.50 -13.08
N SER A 173 7.06 -18.22 -13.34
CA SER A 173 8.41 -17.84 -12.88
C SER A 173 8.83 -16.47 -13.39
N LYS A 174 8.47 -16.13 -14.64
CA LYS A 174 8.77 -14.82 -15.23
C LYS A 174 8.07 -13.69 -14.46
N THR A 175 6.79 -13.88 -14.12
CA THR A 175 6.03 -12.91 -13.32
C THR A 175 6.62 -12.78 -11.90
N ALA A 176 7.12 -13.88 -11.32
CA ALA A 176 7.82 -13.83 -10.04
C ALA A 176 9.13 -13.03 -10.13
N GLU A 177 9.96 -13.30 -11.14
CA GLU A 177 11.22 -12.59 -11.40
C GLU A 177 10.98 -11.08 -11.64
N GLU A 178 10.02 -10.71 -12.48
CA GLU A 178 9.67 -9.29 -12.74
C GLU A 178 9.11 -8.56 -11.50
N LEU A 179 8.49 -9.27 -10.56
CA LEU A 179 8.04 -8.67 -9.29
C LEU A 179 9.20 -8.50 -8.30
N GLN A 180 10.14 -9.43 -8.27
CA GLN A 180 11.28 -9.43 -7.34
C GLN A 180 12.43 -8.51 -7.79
N ASP A 181 12.62 -8.30 -9.10
CA ASP A 181 13.57 -7.31 -9.63
C ASP A 181 12.99 -5.89 -9.60
N GLU A 182 13.15 -5.22 -8.45
CA GLU A 182 12.76 -3.82 -8.24
C GLU A 182 13.44 -2.82 -9.20
N ALA A 183 14.58 -3.18 -9.81
CA ALA A 183 15.25 -2.34 -10.80
C ALA A 183 14.56 -2.39 -12.17
N SER A 184 13.79 -3.46 -12.45
CA SER A 184 12.97 -3.62 -13.66
C SER A 184 11.58 -2.94 -13.58
N HIS A 185 11.14 -2.53 -12.39
CA HIS A 185 9.80 -1.94 -12.17
C HIS A 185 9.61 -0.66 -12.98
N THR A 186 8.46 -0.53 -13.64
CA THR A 186 8.26 0.52 -14.64
C THR A 186 8.19 1.92 -14.01
N LYS A 187 8.97 2.87 -14.55
CA LYS A 187 9.06 4.25 -14.04
C LYS A 187 7.90 5.11 -14.54
N GLU A 188 6.77 4.99 -13.85
CA GLU A 188 5.46 5.47 -14.27
C GLU A 188 4.85 6.60 -13.44
N LEU A 189 5.47 6.93 -12.30
CA LEU A 189 5.11 8.09 -11.49
C LEU A 189 6.10 9.23 -11.76
N VAL A 190 5.68 10.47 -11.53
CA VAL A 190 6.59 11.62 -11.48
C VAL A 190 6.90 11.93 -10.01
N ASP A 191 8.18 12.08 -9.68
CA ASP A 191 8.63 12.53 -8.37
C ASP A 191 8.08 13.94 -8.10
N PRO A 192 7.28 14.17 -7.04
CA PRO A 192 6.68 15.48 -6.80
C PRO A 192 7.68 16.59 -6.50
N ILE A 193 8.93 16.26 -6.16
CA ILE A 193 10.01 17.20 -5.83
C ILE A 193 11.03 17.27 -6.99
N THR A 194 11.64 16.16 -7.39
CA THR A 194 12.70 16.16 -8.43
C THR A 194 12.16 16.22 -9.86
N LYS A 195 10.87 15.92 -10.06
CA LYS A 195 10.18 15.81 -11.37
C LYS A 195 10.72 14.70 -12.29
N GLU A 196 11.57 13.82 -11.77
CA GLU A 196 12.05 12.62 -12.48
C GLU A 196 10.97 11.55 -12.57
N LYS A 197 11.09 10.62 -13.53
CA LYS A 197 10.25 9.42 -13.56
C LYS A 197 10.77 8.37 -12.57
N ILE A 198 9.88 7.85 -11.72
CA ILE A 198 10.19 6.86 -10.68
C ILE A 198 9.19 5.70 -10.70
N SER A 199 9.61 4.51 -10.25
CA SER A 199 8.71 3.35 -10.08
C SER A 199 7.87 3.48 -8.80
N TYR A 200 6.83 2.63 -8.65
CA TYR A 200 6.00 2.63 -7.44
C TYR A 200 6.83 2.32 -6.18
N LYS A 201 7.76 1.35 -6.27
CA LYS A 201 8.72 1.05 -5.20
C LYS A 201 9.61 2.25 -4.87
N GLN A 202 10.19 2.90 -5.89
CA GLN A 202 11.00 4.11 -5.70
C GLN A 202 10.23 5.29 -5.08
N ALA A 203 8.90 5.33 -5.23
CA ALA A 203 8.03 6.27 -4.52
C ALA A 203 7.71 5.84 -3.08
N MET A 204 7.56 4.54 -2.80
CA MET A 204 7.44 4.00 -1.44
C MET A 204 8.70 4.26 -0.61
N ASP A 205 9.89 4.04 -1.18
CA ASP A 205 11.19 4.26 -0.53
C ASP A 205 11.43 5.76 -0.18
N ARG A 206 10.71 6.67 -0.86
CA ARG A 206 10.70 8.12 -0.57
C ARG A 206 9.65 8.55 0.44
N CYS A 207 8.70 7.67 0.80
CA CYS A 207 7.59 8.04 1.68
C CYS A 207 8.06 8.33 3.11
N LYS A 208 7.46 9.34 3.73
CA LYS A 208 7.51 9.51 5.19
C LYS A 208 6.39 8.69 5.82
N THR A 209 6.72 7.85 6.79
CA THR A 209 5.73 7.19 7.65
C THR A 209 5.19 8.19 8.66
N ASP A 210 3.86 8.40 8.68
CA ASP A 210 3.20 9.19 9.73
C ASP A 210 3.27 8.43 11.06
N HIS A 211 4.12 8.88 11.99
CA HIS A 211 4.33 8.23 13.30
C HIS A 211 3.03 8.01 14.10
N ASN A 212 1.97 8.79 13.86
CA ASN A 212 0.69 8.65 14.58
C ASN A 212 -0.20 7.54 14.01
N THR A 213 0.01 7.14 12.75
CA THR A 213 -0.89 6.20 12.05
C THR A 213 -0.18 5.02 11.39
N GLY A 214 1.13 5.10 11.13
CA GLY A 214 1.87 4.13 10.33
C GLY A 214 1.60 4.22 8.82
N LEU A 215 0.92 5.27 8.34
CA LEU A 215 0.58 5.43 6.92
C LEU A 215 1.76 6.06 6.16
N LEU A 216 2.04 5.52 4.97
CA LEU A 216 3.06 6.04 4.05
C LEU A 216 2.54 7.27 3.31
N LEU A 217 3.27 8.38 3.39
CA LEU A 217 2.96 9.65 2.73
C LEU A 217 4.10 10.07 1.80
N LEU A 218 3.83 10.18 0.50
CA LEU A 218 4.84 10.62 -0.48
C LEU A 218 5.09 12.14 -0.31
N PRO A 219 6.33 12.62 -0.16
CA PRO A 219 6.62 14.04 -0.05
C PRO A 219 6.32 14.81 -1.33
N ALA A 220 5.76 16.01 -1.20
CA ALA A 220 5.61 17.00 -2.26
C ALA A 220 5.83 18.42 -1.71
N ALA A 221 6.21 19.37 -2.57
CA ALA A 221 6.43 20.76 -2.20
C ALA A 221 5.47 21.69 -2.96
N SER A 222 4.91 22.69 -2.27
CA SER A 222 4.05 23.70 -2.86
C SER A 222 4.88 24.74 -3.63
N THR A 223 4.73 24.82 -4.96
CA THR A 223 5.40 25.85 -5.78
C THR A 223 4.68 27.21 -5.71
N GLY A 224 4.51 27.73 -4.48
CA GLY A 224 4.20 29.13 -4.15
C GLY A 224 2.85 29.74 -4.54
N ALA A 225 2.15 29.23 -5.56
CA ALA A 225 1.04 29.95 -6.20
C ALA A 225 -0.33 29.77 -5.52
N ASP A 226 -0.78 28.54 -5.30
CA ASP A 226 -2.17 28.23 -4.92
C ASP A 226 -2.28 27.78 -3.45
N ASN A 227 -2.41 28.73 -2.52
CA ASN A 227 -2.71 28.50 -1.10
C ASN A 227 -4.18 28.10 -0.86
N THR A 228 -4.70 27.14 -1.63
CA THR A 228 -6.04 26.57 -1.44
C THR A 228 -6.12 25.84 -0.10
N PRO A 229 -7.12 26.11 0.77
CA PRO A 229 -7.20 25.50 2.09
C PRO A 229 -7.18 23.97 2.07
N SER A 230 -6.33 23.38 2.91
CA SER A 230 -6.38 21.96 3.22
C SER A 230 -7.59 21.67 4.11
N TYR A 231 -8.44 20.72 3.74
CA TYR A 231 -9.49 20.19 4.62
C TYR A 231 -8.96 19.31 5.77
N SER A 232 -7.62 19.27 5.95
CA SER A 232 -6.93 18.62 7.06
C SER A 232 -6.37 19.69 8.01
N ASN A 233 -6.99 19.85 9.18
CA ASN A 233 -6.51 20.75 10.24
C ASN A 233 -5.23 20.23 10.96
N TYR A 234 -4.62 19.15 10.48
CA TYR A 234 -3.46 18.50 11.11
C TYR A 234 -2.15 19.00 10.50
N ARG A 235 -1.43 19.82 11.28
CA ARG A 235 0.01 20.03 11.12
C ARG A 235 0.79 18.86 11.75
N PHE A 236 1.93 18.52 11.18
CA PHE A 236 2.94 17.70 11.85
C PHE A 236 3.53 18.51 13.02
N ASN A 237 3.80 17.84 14.14
CA ASN A 237 4.47 18.47 15.27
C ASN A 237 5.95 18.06 15.22
N SER A 238 6.83 18.97 14.79
CA SER A 238 8.26 18.68 14.71
C SER A 238 8.86 18.55 16.12
N PRO A 239 9.59 17.46 16.46
CA PRO A 239 10.22 17.31 17.76
C PRO A 239 11.43 18.26 17.98
N TYR A 240 11.79 19.06 16.97
CA TYR A 240 12.93 19.98 17.00
C TYR A 240 12.54 21.46 17.11
N SER A 241 11.26 21.78 17.36
CA SER A 241 10.81 23.16 17.57
C SER A 241 10.92 23.58 19.05
N LYS A 242 12.01 24.26 19.39
CA LYS A 242 12.18 25.12 20.58
C LYS A 242 12.97 26.36 20.19
#